data_AF-A0A316RD74-F1
#
_entry.id   AF-A0A316RD74-F1
#
_cell.length_a   1.000
_cell.length_b   1.000
_cell.length_c   1.000
_cell.angle_alpha   90.00
_cell.angle_beta   90.00
_cell.angle_gamma   90.00
#
_symmetry.space_group_name_H-M   'P 1'
#
loop_
_entity.id
_entity.type
_entity.pdbx_description
1 polymer ?
#
loop_
_entity_poly.entity_id
_entity_poly.type
_entity_poly.pdbx_seq_one_letter_code
_entity_poly.pdbx_strand_id
1 'polypeptide(L)'
;MRTSKYHYAYNENKVVIDIRNVSAEYRIKHSFYCISCGTEMVAKLGHKNIYHFAHKSGDEFCSSETYLHKLGKLLLKSKFEKSSTFEVEYLRDIECQKQSSCPFYSSECMEHSYELFDFKKYYDTCAEEQFFNNYKADLLLSDSTGKYQDAVFIEICVTHECTQEKQYSGQRIIEIQIKSDDDLYSLITAPIKESKSIKFMGFNRISKIKKVLAKRNLFRFQLFQSGAAYVSNFEEMPTCDVKKQNTKSILELNIDYGYIGDVTAYDYGLITAINMGYEVKNCRLCKYQKFGFETSMSPIFCCLSKKYGTPAYPKQSDAGKCQYFCLDNMRIHKINKELPHVPISIVE
;
A
#
# COMPACT_ATOMS: atom_id res chain seq x y z
N MET A 1 -12.26 31.09 -31.19
CA MET A 1 -12.78 29.70 -31.20
C MET A 1 -11.61 28.76 -30.99
N ARG A 2 -11.56 28.03 -29.86
CA ARG A 2 -10.58 26.95 -29.67
C ARG A 2 -11.03 25.80 -30.56
N THR A 3 -10.40 25.62 -31.72
CA THR A 3 -10.59 24.44 -32.55
C THR A 3 -10.14 23.22 -31.75
N SER A 4 -11.10 22.45 -31.23
CA SER A 4 -10.84 21.12 -30.68
C SER A 4 -10.08 20.31 -31.74
N LYS A 5 -8.88 19.85 -31.41
CA LYS A 5 -8.06 19.01 -32.29
C LYS A 5 -8.46 17.57 -32.02
N TYR A 6 -9.04 16.91 -33.01
CA TYR A 6 -9.47 15.51 -32.91
C TYR A 6 -8.42 14.60 -33.53
N HIS A 7 -7.94 13.58 -32.82
CA HIS A 7 -6.96 12.63 -33.39
C HIS A 7 -7.60 11.47 -34.14
N TYR A 8 -8.89 11.19 -33.89
CA TYR A 8 -9.59 10.06 -34.50
C TYR A 8 -10.85 10.49 -35.24
N ALA A 9 -11.17 9.78 -36.33
CA ALA A 9 -12.39 9.95 -37.10
C ALA A 9 -12.84 8.61 -37.69
N TYR A 10 -14.08 8.50 -38.11
CA TYR A 10 -14.51 7.39 -38.97
C TYR A 10 -14.10 7.64 -40.42
N ASN A 11 -13.75 6.60 -41.16
CA ASN A 11 -13.80 6.64 -42.63
C ASN A 11 -15.22 6.38 -43.15
N GLU A 12 -15.39 6.36 -44.48
CA GLU A 12 -16.66 6.05 -45.15
C GLU A 12 -17.25 4.67 -44.79
N ASN A 13 -16.40 3.73 -44.35
CA ASN A 13 -16.79 2.39 -43.94
C ASN A 13 -17.02 2.25 -42.42
N LYS A 14 -17.10 3.37 -41.68
CA LYS A 14 -17.23 3.39 -40.21
C LYS A 14 -16.09 2.69 -39.46
N VAL A 15 -14.91 2.62 -40.07
CA VAL A 15 -13.67 2.20 -39.40
C VAL A 15 -13.04 3.40 -38.71
N VAL A 16 -12.64 3.24 -37.45
CA VAL A 16 -11.93 4.28 -36.70
C VAL A 16 -10.51 4.43 -37.26
N ILE A 17 -10.18 5.64 -37.71
CA ILE A 17 -8.89 6.03 -38.27
C ILE A 17 -8.20 7.01 -37.32
N ASP A 18 -6.95 6.71 -37.01
CA ASP A 18 -6.01 7.61 -36.34
C ASP A 18 -5.33 8.52 -37.37
N ILE A 19 -5.34 9.82 -37.15
CA ILE A 19 -4.71 10.81 -38.03
C ILE A 19 -3.21 10.53 -38.25
N ARG A 20 -2.52 9.91 -37.28
CA ARG A 20 -1.10 9.53 -37.39
C ARG A 20 -0.85 8.49 -38.49
N ASN A 21 -1.88 7.74 -38.87
CA ASN A 21 -1.82 6.72 -39.91
C ASN A 21 -2.33 7.24 -41.28
N VAL A 22 -2.71 8.52 -41.38
CA VAL A 22 -3.25 9.10 -42.61
C VAL A 22 -2.14 9.74 -43.45
N SER A 23 -1.85 9.16 -44.62
CA SER A 23 -0.95 9.77 -45.62
C SER A 23 -1.67 10.84 -46.46
N ALA A 24 -0.89 11.65 -47.20
CA ALA A 24 -1.44 12.64 -48.12
C ALA A 24 -2.29 11.99 -49.23
N GLU A 25 -1.86 10.84 -49.75
CA GLU A 25 -2.57 10.06 -50.76
C GLU A 25 -3.85 9.45 -50.18
N TYR A 26 -3.78 8.90 -48.96
CA TYR A 26 -4.94 8.33 -48.29
C TYR A 26 -6.01 9.40 -48.06
N ARG A 27 -5.60 10.59 -47.59
CA ARG A 27 -6.52 11.72 -47.37
C ARG A 27 -7.30 12.13 -48.62
N ILE A 28 -6.71 12.04 -49.81
CA ILE A 28 -7.37 12.43 -51.08
C ILE A 28 -8.42 11.39 -51.49
N LYS A 29 -8.18 10.11 -51.15
CA LYS A 29 -9.02 8.98 -51.57
C LYS A 29 -10.17 8.66 -50.62
N HIS A 30 -10.10 9.10 -49.37
CA HIS A 30 -11.03 8.73 -48.31
C HIS A 30 -11.73 9.94 -47.69
N SER A 31 -12.94 9.72 -47.20
CA SER A 31 -13.73 10.73 -46.49
C SER A 31 -13.72 10.44 -45.00
N PHE A 32 -13.66 11.49 -44.19
CA PHE A 32 -13.61 11.37 -42.73
C PHE A 32 -14.86 11.96 -42.09
N TYR A 33 -15.33 11.33 -41.03
CA TYR A 33 -16.54 11.73 -40.33
C TYR A 33 -16.32 11.73 -38.82
N CYS A 34 -16.87 12.72 -38.14
CA CYS A 34 -16.75 12.84 -36.69
C CYS A 34 -17.41 11.64 -35.98
N ILE A 35 -16.73 11.06 -35.01
CA ILE A 35 -17.22 9.92 -34.22
C ILE A 35 -18.45 10.30 -33.39
N SER A 36 -18.54 11.57 -32.99
CA SER A 36 -19.64 12.09 -32.17
C SER A 36 -20.89 12.41 -32.98
N CYS A 37 -20.79 13.38 -33.90
CA CYS A 37 -21.92 13.95 -34.63
C CYS A 37 -22.08 13.41 -36.06
N GLY A 38 -21.09 12.69 -36.59
CA GLY A 38 -21.14 12.12 -37.93
C GLY A 38 -20.92 13.12 -39.08
N THR A 39 -20.68 14.41 -38.80
CA THR A 39 -20.43 15.40 -39.85
C THR A 39 -19.05 15.23 -40.49
N GLU A 40 -18.91 15.69 -41.74
CA GLU A 40 -17.68 15.55 -42.53
C GLU A 40 -16.51 16.33 -41.89
N MET A 41 -15.35 15.69 -41.85
CA MET A 41 -14.10 16.24 -41.31
C MET A 41 -13.01 16.27 -42.37
N VAL A 42 -12.04 17.16 -42.17
CA VAL A 42 -10.84 17.31 -43.00
C VAL A 42 -9.62 16.91 -42.19
N ALA A 43 -8.80 16.00 -42.74
CA ALA A 43 -7.49 15.65 -42.20
C ALA A 43 -6.47 16.79 -42.43
N LYS A 44 -6.08 17.47 -41.36
CA LYS A 44 -5.11 18.57 -41.36
C LYS A 44 -3.71 18.01 -41.10
N LEU A 45 -3.00 17.70 -42.19
CA LEU A 45 -1.61 17.20 -42.19
C LEU A 45 -0.63 18.38 -42.30
N GLY A 46 -0.58 19.25 -41.29
CA GLY A 46 0.23 20.48 -41.33
C GLY A 46 1.73 20.23 -41.13
N HIS A 47 2.59 21.04 -41.74
CA HIS A 47 4.05 20.96 -41.53
C HIS A 47 4.52 21.51 -40.17
N LYS A 48 3.77 22.46 -39.59
CA LYS A 48 4.08 23.11 -38.29
C LYS A 48 3.09 22.73 -37.17
N ASN A 49 1.89 22.29 -37.52
CA ASN A 49 0.83 21.93 -36.57
C ASN A 49 0.74 20.41 -36.45
N ILE A 50 0.49 19.93 -35.23
CA ILE A 50 0.19 18.52 -34.96
C ILE A 50 -0.97 18.06 -35.86
N TYR A 51 -0.85 16.86 -36.42
CA TYR A 51 -1.85 16.26 -37.28
C TYR A 51 -3.17 16.11 -36.51
N HIS A 52 -4.28 16.56 -37.09
CA HIS A 52 -5.60 16.41 -36.49
C HIS A 52 -6.70 16.40 -37.56
N PHE A 53 -7.87 15.89 -37.20
CA PHE A 53 -9.11 16.10 -37.93
C PHE A 53 -9.79 17.39 -37.43
N ALA A 54 -10.40 18.12 -38.36
CA ALA A 54 -11.22 19.30 -38.07
C ALA A 54 -12.52 19.22 -38.86
N HIS A 55 -13.64 19.66 -38.28
CA HIS A 55 -14.90 19.74 -39.01
C HIS A 55 -14.77 20.64 -40.24
N LYS A 56 -15.35 20.20 -41.36
CA LYS A 56 -15.39 20.99 -42.60
C LYS A 56 -16.37 22.16 -42.48
N SER A 57 -17.50 21.92 -41.83
CA SER A 57 -18.54 22.88 -41.44
C SER A 57 -19.42 22.25 -40.34
N GLY A 58 -20.14 23.07 -39.57
CA GLY A 58 -21.18 22.60 -38.63
C GLY A 58 -20.66 21.92 -37.36
N ASP A 59 -19.81 22.58 -36.57
CA ASP A 59 -19.36 22.09 -35.26
C ASP A 59 -20.27 22.49 -34.08
N GLU A 60 -21.29 23.32 -34.32
CA GLU A 60 -22.16 23.92 -33.30
C GLU A 60 -22.87 22.89 -32.40
N PHE A 61 -23.07 21.65 -32.87
CA PHE A 61 -23.70 20.56 -32.11
C PHE A 61 -22.72 19.45 -31.70
N CYS A 62 -21.41 19.61 -31.96
CA CYS A 62 -20.43 18.58 -31.63
C CYS A 62 -19.82 18.84 -30.24
N SER A 63 -20.29 18.11 -29.23
CA SER A 63 -19.66 18.09 -27.92
C SER A 63 -18.37 17.27 -27.93
N SER A 64 -17.28 17.88 -27.46
CA SER A 64 -16.01 17.18 -27.22
C SER A 64 -16.15 16.06 -26.20
N GLU A 65 -17.08 16.21 -25.25
CA GLU A 65 -17.36 15.21 -24.23
C GLU A 65 -17.93 13.94 -24.85
N THR A 66 -18.99 14.10 -25.66
CA THR A 66 -19.62 12.99 -26.38
C THR A 66 -18.65 12.33 -27.35
N TYR A 67 -17.75 13.10 -27.97
CA TYR A 67 -16.66 12.57 -28.80
C TYR A 67 -15.73 11.66 -28.00
N LEU A 68 -15.17 12.14 -26.87
CA LEU A 68 -14.26 11.36 -26.04
C LEU A 68 -14.92 10.12 -25.45
N HIS A 69 -16.17 10.25 -25.00
CA HIS A 69 -16.94 9.14 -24.44
C HIS A 69 -17.16 8.02 -25.47
N LYS A 70 -17.65 8.36 -26.67
CA LYS A 70 -17.85 7.39 -27.75
C LYS A 70 -16.52 6.79 -28.22
N LEU A 71 -15.50 7.62 -28.42
CA LEU A 71 -14.19 7.15 -28.85
C LEU A 71 -13.60 6.17 -27.84
N GLY A 72 -13.68 6.46 -26.54
CA GLY A 72 -13.19 5.58 -25.50
C GLY A 72 -13.84 4.20 -25.52
N LYS A 73 -15.17 4.15 -25.68
CA LYS A 73 -15.90 2.87 -25.77
C LYS A 73 -15.41 2.04 -26.96
N LEU A 74 -15.34 2.67 -28.13
CA LEU A 74 -14.89 2.02 -29.36
C LEU A 74 -13.47 1.48 -29.25
N LEU A 75 -12.55 2.29 -28.73
CA LEU A 75 -11.14 1.94 -28.62
C LEU A 75 -10.90 0.83 -27.60
N LEU A 76 -11.51 0.90 -26.42
CA LEU A 76 -11.38 -0.12 -25.37
C LEU A 76 -12.06 -1.43 -25.76
N LYS A 77 -13.25 -1.36 -26.39
CA LYS A 77 -13.90 -2.55 -26.97
C LYS A 77 -13.03 -3.18 -28.05
N SER A 78 -12.50 -2.39 -28.98
CA SER A 78 -11.58 -2.90 -30.00
C SER A 78 -10.30 -3.47 -29.39
N LYS A 79 -9.75 -2.88 -28.31
CA LYS A 79 -8.59 -3.42 -27.59
C LYS A 79 -8.90 -4.81 -27.05
N PHE A 80 -10.07 -4.97 -26.42
CA PHE A 80 -10.53 -6.25 -25.91
C PHE A 80 -10.76 -7.27 -27.04
N GLU A 81 -11.47 -6.93 -28.11
CA GLU A 81 -11.84 -7.89 -29.15
C GLU A 81 -10.65 -8.37 -29.99
N LYS A 82 -9.68 -7.49 -30.27
CA LYS A 82 -8.56 -7.79 -31.19
C LYS A 82 -7.32 -8.37 -30.50
N SER A 83 -7.19 -8.18 -29.19
CA SER A 83 -6.00 -8.63 -28.45
C SER A 83 -6.24 -10.00 -27.82
N SER A 84 -5.18 -10.82 -27.75
CA SER A 84 -5.22 -12.11 -27.04
C SER A 84 -5.27 -11.93 -25.52
N THR A 85 -4.83 -10.80 -25.01
CA THR A 85 -4.86 -10.44 -23.58
C THR A 85 -5.60 -9.11 -23.38
N PHE A 86 -6.19 -8.93 -22.19
CA PHE A 86 -6.72 -7.65 -21.75
C PHE A 86 -6.25 -7.41 -20.31
N GLU A 87 -5.06 -6.82 -20.22
CA GLU A 87 -4.35 -6.68 -18.96
C GLU A 87 -4.77 -5.42 -18.19
N VAL A 88 -5.02 -5.61 -16.90
CA VAL A 88 -5.28 -4.56 -15.93
C VAL A 88 -4.34 -4.72 -14.74
N GLU A 89 -3.99 -3.62 -14.09
CA GLU A 89 -3.10 -3.61 -12.95
C GLU A 89 -3.69 -2.72 -11.86
N TYR A 90 -3.93 -3.25 -10.66
CA TYR A 90 -4.53 -2.46 -9.57
C TYR A 90 -3.90 -2.79 -8.23
N LEU A 91 -4.07 -1.86 -7.28
CA LEU A 91 -3.47 -1.91 -5.97
C LEU A 91 -4.13 -3.00 -5.13
N ARG A 92 -3.29 -3.87 -4.55
CA ARG A 92 -3.67 -4.95 -3.64
C ARG A 92 -2.97 -4.77 -2.30
N ASP A 93 -3.68 -5.06 -1.22
CA ASP A 93 -3.20 -5.03 0.15
C ASP A 93 -2.53 -6.37 0.48
N ILE A 94 -1.26 -6.31 0.84
CA ILE A 94 -0.51 -7.45 1.34
C ILE A 94 -0.73 -7.55 2.84
N GLU A 95 -1.36 -8.64 3.26
CA GLU A 95 -1.54 -8.97 4.67
C GLU A 95 -0.27 -9.60 5.25
N CYS A 96 0.06 -9.22 6.50
CA CYS A 96 1.16 -9.84 7.21
C CYS A 96 0.84 -11.31 7.51
N GLN A 97 1.74 -12.22 7.12
CA GLN A 97 1.61 -13.65 7.39
C GLN A 97 1.49 -13.96 8.89
N LYS A 98 2.07 -13.12 9.76
CA LYS A 98 2.01 -13.28 11.22
C LYS A 98 0.87 -12.49 11.88
N GLN A 99 -0.13 -12.00 11.12
CA GLN A 99 -1.19 -11.15 11.67
C GLN A 99 -1.90 -11.75 12.89
N SER A 100 -2.18 -13.06 12.90
CA SER A 100 -2.88 -13.72 14.01
C SER A 100 -1.99 -14.10 15.19
N SER A 101 -0.66 -14.13 15.02
CA SER A 101 0.27 -14.66 16.01
C SER A 101 1.32 -13.66 16.47
N CYS A 102 1.44 -12.50 15.81
CA CYS A 102 2.41 -11.48 16.15
C CYS A 102 1.86 -10.62 17.30
N PRO A 103 2.50 -10.60 18.48
CA PRO A 103 2.05 -9.76 19.59
C PRO A 103 2.18 -8.26 19.31
N PHE A 104 2.91 -7.90 18.25
CA PHE A 104 3.15 -6.51 17.82
C PHE A 104 2.28 -6.09 16.63
N TYR A 105 1.34 -6.93 16.18
CA TYR A 105 0.50 -6.59 15.04
C TYR A 105 -0.31 -5.32 15.32
N SER A 106 -0.30 -4.39 14.37
CA SER A 106 -1.09 -3.17 14.42
C SER A 106 -1.62 -2.81 13.04
N SER A 107 -2.44 -1.76 12.95
CA SER A 107 -2.93 -1.22 11.67
C SER A 107 -1.80 -0.77 10.72
N GLU A 108 -0.59 -0.55 11.22
CA GLU A 108 0.59 -0.19 10.42
C GLU A 108 1.20 -1.41 9.70
N CYS A 109 0.80 -2.64 10.05
CA CYS A 109 1.23 -3.87 9.40
C CYS A 109 0.54 -4.08 8.05
N MET A 110 0.68 -3.10 7.17
CA MET A 110 0.10 -3.08 5.83
C MET A 110 1.19 -2.72 4.81
N GLU A 111 1.13 -3.38 3.66
CA GLU A 111 1.90 -3.04 2.48
C GLU A 111 1.01 -3.19 1.27
N HIS A 112 1.33 -2.48 0.19
CA HIS A 112 0.57 -2.55 -1.04
C HIS A 112 1.45 -2.93 -2.21
N SER A 113 0.90 -3.69 -3.13
CA SER A 113 1.53 -4.00 -4.42
C SER A 113 0.53 -3.84 -5.54
N TYR A 114 1.00 -3.31 -6.67
CA TYR A 114 0.25 -3.42 -7.90
C TYR A 114 0.37 -4.84 -8.45
N GLU A 115 -0.77 -5.48 -8.71
CA GLU A 115 -0.82 -6.83 -9.31
C GLU A 115 -1.48 -6.79 -10.68
N LEU A 116 -0.88 -7.49 -11.64
CA LEU A 116 -1.33 -7.60 -13.02
C LEU A 116 -2.31 -8.78 -13.18
N PHE A 117 -3.46 -8.52 -13.79
CA PHE A 117 -4.49 -9.50 -14.12
C PHE A 117 -4.84 -9.42 -15.59
N ASP A 118 -4.90 -10.57 -16.26
CA ASP A 118 -5.42 -10.65 -17.62
C ASP A 118 -6.89 -11.07 -17.58
N PHE A 119 -7.76 -10.15 -17.98
CA PHE A 119 -9.21 -10.35 -17.98
C PHE A 119 -9.68 -11.30 -19.07
N LYS A 120 -8.90 -11.53 -20.13
CA LYS A 120 -9.24 -12.54 -21.16
C LYS A 120 -9.27 -13.96 -20.63
N LYS A 121 -8.68 -14.22 -19.46
CA LYS A 121 -8.77 -15.50 -18.76
C LYS A 121 -10.14 -15.77 -18.15
N TYR A 122 -10.97 -14.73 -18.00
CA TYR A 122 -12.25 -14.79 -17.30
C TYR A 122 -13.42 -14.36 -18.17
N TYR A 123 -13.21 -13.44 -19.12
CA TYR A 123 -14.26 -12.88 -19.97
C TYR A 123 -13.87 -12.98 -21.44
N ASP A 124 -14.84 -13.34 -22.26
CA ASP A 124 -14.71 -13.51 -23.71
C ASP A 124 -15.56 -12.51 -24.49
N THR A 125 -16.54 -11.87 -23.84
CA THR A 125 -17.45 -10.87 -24.43
C THR A 125 -17.17 -9.46 -23.90
N CYS A 126 -17.38 -8.46 -24.76
CA CYS A 126 -17.40 -7.04 -24.42
C CYS A 126 -18.57 -6.34 -25.13
N ALA A 127 -19.66 -6.10 -24.41
CA ALA A 127 -20.86 -5.48 -24.95
C ALA A 127 -20.92 -3.99 -24.62
N GLU A 128 -21.41 -3.18 -25.55
CA GLU A 128 -21.54 -1.74 -25.35
C GLU A 128 -22.95 -1.41 -24.84
N GLU A 129 -23.06 -0.51 -23.85
CA GLU A 129 -24.33 0.05 -23.38
C GLU A 129 -25.33 -1.03 -22.90
N GLN A 130 -24.83 -2.11 -22.30
CA GLN A 130 -25.63 -3.24 -21.85
C GLN A 130 -25.97 -3.14 -20.36
N PHE A 131 -27.20 -3.51 -20.01
CA PHE A 131 -27.63 -3.66 -18.62
C PHE A 131 -27.12 -4.97 -18.04
N PHE A 132 -26.66 -4.90 -16.80
CA PHE A 132 -26.40 -6.06 -15.95
C PHE A 132 -26.93 -5.74 -14.55
N ASN A 133 -27.83 -6.59 -14.05
CA ASN A 133 -28.70 -6.28 -12.92
C ASN A 133 -29.46 -4.95 -13.16
N ASN A 134 -29.26 -3.95 -12.30
CA ASN A 134 -29.97 -2.66 -12.34
C ASN A 134 -29.17 -1.54 -13.01
N TYR A 135 -27.93 -1.80 -13.43
CA TYR A 135 -27.04 -0.76 -13.92
C TYR A 135 -26.66 -1.02 -15.39
N LYS A 136 -26.67 0.06 -16.17
CA LYS A 136 -26.17 0.07 -17.54
C LYS A 136 -24.67 0.35 -17.52
N ALA A 137 -23.88 -0.46 -18.21
CA ALA A 137 -22.44 -0.26 -18.36
C ALA A 137 -22.12 0.38 -19.71
N ASP A 138 -21.12 1.27 -19.76
CA ASP A 138 -20.60 1.75 -21.04
C ASP A 138 -20.02 0.60 -21.85
N LEU A 139 -19.16 -0.20 -21.20
CA LEU A 139 -18.75 -1.52 -21.68
C LEU A 139 -18.94 -2.56 -20.57
N LEU A 140 -19.60 -3.66 -20.91
CA LEU A 140 -19.83 -4.81 -20.06
C LEU A 140 -18.92 -5.96 -20.51
N LEU A 141 -17.98 -6.36 -19.66
CA LEU A 141 -17.22 -7.59 -19.84
C LEU A 141 -17.95 -8.75 -19.14
N SER A 142 -18.20 -9.82 -19.88
CA SER A 142 -18.88 -11.00 -19.36
C SER A 142 -18.31 -12.29 -19.94
N ASP A 143 -18.64 -13.41 -19.29
CA ASP A 143 -18.32 -14.76 -19.72
C ASP A 143 -19.54 -15.39 -20.40
N SER A 144 -19.44 -15.67 -21.69
CA SER A 144 -20.54 -16.27 -22.46
C SER A 144 -20.86 -17.71 -22.03
N THR A 145 -19.93 -18.39 -21.34
CA THR A 145 -20.13 -19.78 -20.87
C THR A 145 -20.93 -19.86 -19.58
N GLY A 146 -21.05 -18.74 -18.85
CA GLY A 146 -21.73 -18.68 -17.55
C GLY A 146 -20.93 -19.27 -16.38
N LYS A 147 -19.65 -19.62 -16.57
CA LYS A 147 -18.77 -20.08 -15.49
C LYS A 147 -18.48 -18.96 -14.48
N TYR A 148 -18.32 -17.73 -14.97
CA TYR A 148 -18.15 -16.53 -14.15
C TYR A 148 -19.42 -15.69 -14.21
N GLN A 149 -20.21 -15.72 -13.14
CA GLN A 149 -21.48 -15.00 -13.06
C GLN A 149 -21.31 -13.49 -12.86
N ASP A 150 -20.17 -13.06 -12.32
CA ASP A 150 -19.89 -11.65 -12.10
C ASP A 150 -19.41 -10.99 -13.41
N ALA A 151 -20.04 -9.89 -13.79
CA ALA A 151 -19.55 -9.03 -14.87
C ALA A 151 -18.49 -8.02 -14.39
N VAL A 152 -17.80 -7.36 -15.32
CA VAL A 152 -16.98 -6.18 -15.05
C VAL A 152 -17.46 -5.03 -15.92
N PHE A 153 -17.66 -3.87 -15.32
CA PHE A 153 -18.05 -2.66 -16.01
C PHE A 153 -16.80 -1.84 -16.29
N ILE A 154 -16.66 -1.33 -17.49
CA ILE A 154 -15.71 -0.25 -17.80
C ILE A 154 -16.56 0.97 -18.08
N GLU A 155 -16.32 2.05 -17.34
CA GLU A 155 -17.09 3.30 -17.38
C GLU A 155 -16.16 4.45 -17.78
N ILE A 156 -16.57 5.25 -18.75
CA ILE A 156 -15.79 6.37 -19.25
C ILE A 156 -16.32 7.65 -18.65
N CYS A 157 -15.54 8.24 -17.74
CA CYS A 157 -15.85 9.51 -17.12
C CYS A 157 -15.15 10.63 -17.88
N VAL A 158 -15.92 11.49 -18.56
CA VAL A 158 -15.36 12.73 -19.13
C VAL A 158 -15.62 13.92 -18.21
N THR A 159 -16.88 14.18 -17.88
CA THR A 159 -17.30 15.24 -16.96
C THR A 159 -17.99 14.71 -15.71
N HIS A 160 -18.78 13.65 -15.85
CA HIS A 160 -19.59 13.07 -14.78
C HIS A 160 -19.09 11.68 -14.40
N GLU A 161 -18.82 11.51 -13.11
CA GLU A 161 -18.50 10.20 -12.53
C GLU A 161 -19.77 9.34 -12.39
N CYS A 162 -19.57 8.04 -12.15
CA CYS A 162 -20.65 7.13 -11.79
C CYS A 162 -21.40 7.65 -10.55
N THR A 163 -22.71 7.38 -10.49
CA THR A 163 -23.51 7.72 -9.31
C THR A 163 -22.97 6.98 -8.08
N GLN A 164 -23.05 7.61 -6.90
CA GLN A 164 -22.61 6.98 -5.65
C GLN A 164 -23.27 5.62 -5.43
N GLU A 165 -24.56 5.50 -5.75
CA GLU A 165 -25.29 4.23 -5.67
C GLU A 165 -24.60 3.12 -6.49
N LYS A 166 -24.21 3.42 -7.73
CA LYS A 166 -23.49 2.49 -8.61
C LYS A 166 -22.10 2.17 -8.07
N GLN A 167 -21.36 3.17 -7.60
CA GLN A 167 -20.01 3.01 -7.03
C GLN A 167 -19.99 2.09 -5.79
N TYR A 168 -21.03 2.15 -4.95
CA TYR A 168 -21.16 1.35 -3.72
C TYR A 168 -22.03 0.09 -3.87
N SER A 169 -22.43 -0.25 -5.10
CA SER A 169 -23.29 -1.42 -5.37
C SER A 169 -22.60 -2.77 -5.16
N GLY A 170 -21.28 -2.79 -4.98
CA GLY A 170 -20.46 -4.01 -4.97
C GLY A 170 -20.12 -4.54 -6.36
N GLN A 171 -20.69 -3.96 -7.43
CA GLN A 171 -20.33 -4.28 -8.81
C GLN A 171 -18.87 -3.94 -9.08
N ARG A 172 -18.17 -4.82 -9.83
CA ARG A 172 -16.81 -4.54 -10.29
C ARG A 172 -16.86 -3.51 -11.41
N ILE A 173 -16.31 -2.33 -11.14
CA ILE A 173 -16.33 -1.18 -12.04
C ILE A 173 -14.91 -0.62 -12.17
N ILE A 174 -14.45 -0.46 -13.41
CA ILE A 174 -13.26 0.30 -13.75
C ILE A 174 -13.73 1.63 -14.32
N GLU A 175 -13.67 2.69 -13.52
CA GLU A 175 -14.01 4.04 -13.96
C GLU A 175 -12.75 4.75 -14.46
N ILE A 176 -12.77 5.16 -15.73
CA ILE A 176 -11.63 5.73 -16.44
C ILE A 176 -11.95 7.19 -16.76
N GLN A 177 -11.23 8.11 -16.13
CA GLN A 177 -11.32 9.53 -16.44
C GLN A 177 -10.53 9.87 -17.70
N ILE A 178 -11.20 10.49 -18.68
CA ILE A 178 -10.61 10.85 -19.97
C ILE A 178 -10.75 12.36 -20.18
N LYS A 179 -9.63 13.04 -20.43
CA LYS A 179 -9.60 14.49 -20.67
C LYS A 179 -9.21 14.84 -22.10
N SER A 180 -8.59 13.90 -22.81
CA SER A 180 -8.06 14.10 -24.16
C SER A 180 -7.92 12.79 -24.96
N ASP A 181 -7.68 12.91 -26.26
CA ASP A 181 -7.33 11.79 -27.14
C ASP A 181 -6.00 11.10 -26.73
N ASP A 182 -5.07 11.82 -26.08
CA ASP A 182 -3.78 11.27 -25.69
C ASP A 182 -3.91 10.29 -24.51
N ASP A 183 -4.85 10.56 -23.59
CA ASP A 183 -5.18 9.63 -22.49
C ASP A 183 -5.61 8.27 -23.06
N LEU A 184 -6.44 8.28 -24.10
CA LEU A 184 -6.93 7.09 -24.81
C LEU A 184 -5.81 6.29 -25.47
N TYR A 185 -4.80 6.95 -26.01
CA TYR A 185 -3.66 6.27 -26.63
C TYR A 185 -2.89 5.41 -25.62
N SER A 186 -2.69 5.91 -24.40
CA SER A 186 -2.02 5.14 -23.34
C SER A 186 -2.85 3.92 -22.91
N LEU A 187 -4.17 4.09 -22.83
CA LEU A 187 -5.11 3.03 -22.44
C LEU A 187 -5.16 1.88 -23.45
N ILE A 188 -4.94 2.14 -24.74
CA ILE A 188 -4.95 1.09 -25.76
C ILE A 188 -3.60 0.40 -25.95
N THR A 189 -2.48 1.03 -25.57
CA THR A 189 -1.12 0.51 -25.82
C THR A 189 -0.47 -0.16 -24.62
N ALA A 190 -0.95 0.08 -23.40
CA ALA A 190 -0.41 -0.48 -22.16
C ALA A 190 -1.50 -1.16 -21.31
N PRO A 191 -1.16 -1.95 -20.27
CA PRO A 191 -2.13 -2.42 -19.28
C PRO A 191 -2.92 -1.26 -18.67
N ILE A 192 -4.20 -1.47 -18.37
CA ILE A 192 -5.01 -0.45 -17.70
C ILE A 192 -4.62 -0.45 -16.22
N LYS A 193 -3.83 0.55 -15.82
CA LYS A 193 -3.28 0.66 -14.47
C LYS A 193 -4.09 1.61 -13.60
N GLU A 194 -4.47 1.16 -12.40
CA GLU A 194 -5.11 1.98 -11.39
C GLU A 194 -4.26 3.22 -11.07
N SER A 195 -4.92 4.37 -10.99
CA SER A 195 -4.29 5.66 -10.75
C SER A 195 -5.32 6.66 -10.23
N LYS A 196 -4.92 7.93 -10.03
CA LYS A 196 -5.86 9.00 -9.67
C LYS A 196 -6.98 9.19 -10.71
N SER A 197 -6.73 8.84 -11.97
CA SER A 197 -7.70 8.96 -13.07
C SER A 197 -8.34 7.64 -13.46
N ILE A 198 -7.95 6.51 -12.86
CA ILE A 198 -8.50 5.19 -13.16
C ILE A 198 -8.79 4.49 -11.84
N LYS A 199 -10.06 4.37 -11.48
CA LYS A 199 -10.51 3.80 -10.20
C LYS A 199 -11.03 2.39 -10.39
N PHE A 200 -10.63 1.47 -9.52
CA PHE A 200 -11.17 0.10 -9.47
C PHE A 200 -12.12 -0.04 -8.28
N MET A 201 -13.40 -0.23 -8.52
CA MET A 201 -14.45 -0.37 -7.49
C MET A 201 -15.01 -1.80 -7.48
N GLY A 202 -15.39 -2.31 -6.31
CA GLY A 202 -15.92 -3.68 -6.18
C GLY A 202 -14.89 -4.81 -6.39
N PHE A 203 -13.62 -4.49 -6.64
CA PHE A 203 -12.56 -5.50 -6.79
C PHE A 203 -12.01 -5.94 -5.43
N ASN A 204 -11.70 -7.24 -5.31
CA ASN A 204 -11.02 -7.78 -4.14
C ASN A 204 -9.65 -7.09 -3.96
N ARG A 205 -9.41 -6.49 -2.79
CA ARG A 205 -8.16 -5.79 -2.48
C ARG A 205 -7.11 -6.69 -1.84
N ILE A 206 -7.45 -7.85 -1.28
CA ILE A 206 -6.49 -8.67 -0.52
C ILE A 206 -5.56 -9.46 -1.43
N SER A 207 -4.29 -9.12 -1.49
CA SER A 207 -3.23 -9.83 -2.22
C SER A 207 -3.15 -11.32 -1.84
N LYS A 208 -2.76 -12.16 -2.80
CA LYS A 208 -2.40 -13.56 -2.53
C LYS A 208 -0.97 -13.70 -2.00
N ILE A 209 -0.16 -12.66 -2.07
CA ILE A 209 1.21 -12.65 -1.54
C ILE A 209 1.13 -12.84 -0.02
N LYS A 210 1.84 -13.86 0.48
CA LYS A 210 2.00 -14.09 1.92
C LYS A 210 3.44 -13.84 2.29
N LYS A 211 3.68 -12.80 3.10
CA LYS A 211 5.00 -12.47 3.63
C LYS A 211 4.91 -11.88 5.02
N VAL A 212 6.00 -11.99 5.78
CA VAL A 212 6.15 -11.28 7.05
C VAL A 212 6.45 -9.82 6.75
N LEU A 213 5.70 -8.90 7.36
CA LEU A 213 5.89 -7.47 7.18
C LEU A 213 6.76 -6.90 8.29
N ALA A 214 7.96 -6.42 7.93
CA ALA A 214 8.93 -5.76 8.80
C ALA A 214 8.52 -4.32 9.15
N LYS A 215 7.36 -4.14 9.80
CA LYS A 215 6.71 -2.81 9.94
C LYS A 215 6.87 -2.16 11.30
N ARG A 216 7.18 -2.93 12.35
CA ARG A 216 7.28 -2.44 13.72
C ARG A 216 8.74 -2.41 14.14
N ASN A 217 9.25 -1.23 14.52
CA ASN A 217 10.54 -1.10 15.17
C ASN A 217 10.34 -1.33 16.67
N LEU A 218 11.14 -2.21 17.27
CA LEU A 218 10.97 -2.66 18.65
C LEU A 218 12.27 -2.49 19.44
N PHE A 219 12.15 -2.24 20.74
CA PHE A 219 13.33 -2.25 21.61
C PHE A 219 13.86 -3.67 21.73
N ARG A 220 15.16 -3.85 21.48
CA ARG A 220 15.83 -5.15 21.63
C ARG A 220 16.54 -5.21 22.97
N PHE A 221 16.00 -6.00 23.89
CA PHE A 221 16.69 -6.35 25.14
C PHE A 221 17.57 -7.57 24.93
N GLN A 222 18.78 -7.56 25.50
CA GLN A 222 19.72 -8.67 25.50
C GLN A 222 20.24 -8.91 26.93
N LEU A 223 20.14 -10.15 27.41
CA LEU A 223 20.74 -10.59 28.68
C LEU A 223 21.98 -11.43 28.41
N PHE A 224 23.03 -11.26 29.21
CA PHE A 224 24.27 -12.02 29.12
C PHE A 224 24.46 -12.91 30.35
N GLN A 225 25.25 -13.99 30.21
CA GLN A 225 25.58 -14.91 31.30
C GLN A 225 26.20 -14.22 32.54
N SER A 226 26.85 -13.07 32.34
CA SER A 226 27.45 -12.27 33.41
C SER A 226 26.43 -11.49 34.26
N GLY A 227 25.15 -11.48 33.87
CA GLY A 227 24.10 -10.63 34.46
C GLY A 227 24.07 -9.21 33.89
N ALA A 228 25.01 -8.85 33.01
CA ALA A 228 24.92 -7.63 32.22
C ALA A 228 23.70 -7.70 31.28
N ALA A 229 23.12 -6.55 30.97
CA ALA A 229 22.06 -6.46 29.99
C ALA A 229 22.22 -5.22 29.10
N TYR A 230 21.64 -5.28 27.92
CA TYR A 230 21.63 -4.19 26.95
C TYR A 230 20.21 -3.98 26.43
N VAL A 231 19.87 -2.73 26.11
CA VAL A 231 18.68 -2.38 25.34
C VAL A 231 19.08 -1.44 24.22
N SER A 232 18.63 -1.73 23.00
CA SER A 232 18.85 -0.85 21.85
C SER A 232 18.35 0.57 22.12
N ASN A 233 19.07 1.57 21.63
CA ASN A 233 18.52 2.93 21.52
C ASN A 233 17.55 3.01 20.31
N PHE A 234 16.93 4.18 20.10
CA PHE A 234 15.98 4.40 19.00
C PHE A 234 16.58 4.23 17.60
N GLU A 235 17.88 4.47 17.43
CA GLU A 235 18.58 4.33 16.14
C GLU A 235 18.90 2.87 15.81
N GLU A 236 18.98 2.03 16.84
CA GLU A 236 19.35 0.61 16.75
C GLU A 236 18.15 -0.35 16.91
N MET A 237 16.92 0.17 16.99
CA MET A 237 15.73 -0.67 17.12
C MET A 237 15.57 -1.56 15.88
N PRO A 238 15.65 -2.90 16.01
CA PRO A 238 15.38 -3.78 14.89
C PRO A 238 13.89 -3.80 14.55
N THR A 239 13.59 -4.19 13.31
CA THR A 239 12.22 -4.53 12.92
C THR A 239 11.77 -5.84 13.56
N CYS A 240 10.45 -6.02 13.70
CA CYS A 240 9.83 -7.14 14.41
C CYS A 240 10.09 -8.54 13.81
N ASP A 241 10.62 -8.62 12.59
CA ASP A 241 11.00 -9.85 11.90
C ASP A 241 12.47 -10.24 12.09
N VAL A 242 13.31 -9.35 12.63
CA VAL A 242 14.73 -9.62 12.87
C VAL A 242 14.90 -10.66 13.98
N LYS A 243 15.53 -11.78 13.60
CA LYS A 243 15.85 -12.91 14.49
C LYS A 243 16.99 -12.60 15.45
N LYS A 244 17.32 -13.56 16.33
CA LYS A 244 18.47 -13.45 17.22
C LYS A 244 19.76 -13.34 16.40
N GLN A 245 20.60 -12.36 16.73
CA GLN A 245 21.88 -12.14 16.05
C GLN A 245 23.08 -12.28 17.00
N ASN A 246 22.92 -11.96 18.28
CA ASN A 246 24.04 -11.98 19.22
C ASN A 246 24.18 -13.38 19.84
N THR A 247 25.21 -14.12 19.43
CA THR A 247 25.47 -15.46 19.97
C THR A 247 25.91 -15.47 21.44
N LYS A 248 26.32 -14.31 21.99
CA LYS A 248 26.74 -14.17 23.39
C LYS A 248 25.58 -13.89 24.34
N SER A 249 24.43 -13.45 23.83
CA SER A 249 23.24 -13.23 24.66
C SER A 249 22.59 -14.57 25.00
N ILE A 250 22.18 -14.73 26.25
CA ILE A 250 21.45 -15.92 26.72
C ILE A 250 19.93 -15.75 26.56
N LEU A 251 19.46 -14.51 26.45
CA LEU A 251 18.07 -14.17 26.14
C LEU A 251 18.03 -12.89 25.32
N GLU A 252 17.18 -12.88 24.29
CA GLU A 252 16.81 -11.67 23.57
C GLU A 252 15.29 -11.50 23.57
N LEU A 253 14.83 -10.27 23.81
CA LEU A 253 13.42 -9.92 23.80
C LEU A 253 13.19 -8.72 22.89
N ASN A 254 12.12 -8.77 22.10
CA ASN A 254 11.53 -7.60 21.47
C ASN A 254 10.49 -7.02 22.43
N ILE A 255 10.53 -5.70 22.65
CA ILE A 255 9.66 -5.00 23.58
C ILE A 255 9.04 -3.80 22.85
N ASP A 256 7.71 -3.76 22.79
CA ASP A 256 6.97 -2.59 22.28
C ASP A 256 6.69 -1.64 23.44
N TYR A 257 7.55 -0.64 23.63
CA TYR A 257 7.49 0.29 24.75
C TYR A 257 7.42 1.74 24.27
N GLY A 258 6.30 2.40 24.53
CA GLY A 258 6.08 3.81 24.21
C GLY A 258 6.19 4.71 25.44
N TYR A 259 7.36 4.79 26.07
CA TYR A 259 7.70 5.74 27.16
C TYR A 259 6.55 6.12 28.11
N ILE A 260 6.16 5.22 29.01
CA ILE A 260 5.16 5.48 30.06
C ILE A 260 5.81 5.34 31.44
N GLY A 261 6.03 6.47 32.12
CA GLY A 261 6.47 6.52 33.52
C GLY A 261 7.96 6.21 33.77
N ASP A 262 8.26 5.76 34.99
CA ASP A 262 9.64 5.54 35.50
C ASP A 262 10.25 4.17 35.13
N VAL A 263 9.53 3.38 34.33
CA VAL A 263 9.86 1.99 33.99
C VAL A 263 10.28 1.91 32.54
N THR A 264 11.54 1.58 32.27
CA THR A 264 12.08 1.55 30.91
C THR A 264 11.97 0.17 30.28
N ALA A 265 12.16 0.06 28.96
CA ALA A 265 12.31 -1.24 28.27
C ALA A 265 13.41 -2.13 28.91
N TYR A 266 14.43 -1.51 29.50
CA TYR A 266 15.48 -2.21 30.25
C TYR A 266 14.93 -2.85 31.53
N ASP A 267 14.05 -2.15 32.26
CA ASP A 267 13.40 -2.69 33.44
C ASP A 267 12.43 -3.84 33.07
N TYR A 268 11.65 -3.68 31.99
CA TYR A 268 10.76 -4.74 31.49
C TYR A 268 11.52 -5.99 31.05
N GLY A 269 12.62 -5.84 30.33
CA GLY A 269 13.43 -6.97 29.88
C GLY A 269 14.03 -7.77 31.04
N LEU A 270 14.58 -7.09 32.06
CA LEU A 270 15.13 -7.73 33.25
C LEU A 270 14.08 -8.51 34.04
N ILE A 271 12.89 -7.93 34.23
CA ILE A 271 11.81 -8.57 35.00
C ILE A 271 11.18 -9.71 34.22
N THR A 272 11.03 -9.57 32.91
CA THR A 272 10.60 -10.68 32.04
C THR A 272 11.58 -11.85 32.15
N ALA A 273 12.89 -11.60 32.14
CA ALA A 273 13.90 -12.64 32.32
C ALA A 273 13.78 -13.34 33.69
N ILE A 274 13.54 -12.60 34.77
CA ILE A 274 13.27 -13.21 36.10
C ILE A 274 12.03 -14.09 36.06
N ASN A 275 10.94 -13.60 35.48
CA ASN A 275 9.67 -14.35 35.38
C ASN A 275 9.81 -15.62 34.53
N MET A 276 10.75 -15.63 33.58
CA MET A 276 11.12 -16.81 32.79
C MET A 276 12.08 -17.77 33.51
N GLY A 277 12.51 -17.45 34.75
CA GLY A 277 13.37 -18.30 35.57
C GLY A 277 14.87 -18.07 35.41
N TYR A 278 15.31 -17.03 34.71
CA TYR A 278 16.73 -16.69 34.63
C TYR A 278 17.24 -16.13 35.96
N GLU A 279 18.44 -16.53 36.38
CA GLU A 279 19.11 -15.93 37.53
C GLU A 279 19.68 -14.55 37.17
N VAL A 280 18.88 -13.50 37.36
CA VAL A 280 19.26 -12.13 37.02
C VAL A 280 19.85 -11.40 38.23
N LYS A 281 21.18 -11.26 38.26
CA LYS A 281 21.89 -10.38 39.19
C LYS A 281 22.34 -9.11 38.47
N ASN A 282 21.53 -8.05 38.59
CA ASN A 282 21.78 -6.76 37.95
C ASN A 282 21.56 -5.62 38.95
N CYS A 283 22.53 -4.70 39.10
CA CYS A 283 22.44 -3.61 40.07
C CYS A 283 21.17 -2.76 39.92
N ARG A 284 20.58 -2.68 38.73
CA ARG A 284 19.30 -1.99 38.45
C ARG A 284 18.13 -2.50 39.30
N LEU A 285 18.16 -3.78 39.68
CA LEU A 285 17.12 -4.43 40.48
C LEU A 285 17.43 -4.41 41.98
N CYS A 286 18.55 -3.82 42.39
CA CYS A 286 18.96 -3.82 43.79
C CYS A 286 18.24 -2.73 44.58
N LYS A 287 17.65 -3.04 45.74
CA LYS A 287 16.96 -2.06 46.61
C LYS A 287 17.85 -0.92 47.12
N TYR A 288 19.17 -1.14 47.08
CA TYR A 288 20.20 -0.17 47.49
C TYR A 288 20.66 0.75 46.35
N GLN A 289 20.19 0.53 45.12
CA GLN A 289 20.37 1.47 44.02
C GLN A 289 19.44 2.67 44.21
N LYS A 290 19.98 3.88 44.05
CA LYS A 290 19.22 5.14 44.07
C LYS A 290 19.65 6.05 42.93
N PHE A 291 18.77 6.96 42.56
CA PHE A 291 19.05 8.04 41.61
C PHE A 291 19.44 9.30 42.38
N GLY A 292 20.49 9.98 41.94
CA GLY A 292 20.85 11.30 42.45
C GLY A 292 19.88 12.35 41.93
N PHE A 293 19.33 13.19 42.82
CA PHE A 293 18.33 14.20 42.49
C PHE A 293 18.90 15.58 42.09
N GLU A 294 20.21 15.72 41.88
CA GLU A 294 20.85 17.05 41.90
C GLU A 294 21.65 17.46 40.65
N THR A 295 21.67 16.66 39.57
CA THR A 295 22.36 17.04 38.33
C THR A 295 21.56 16.66 37.08
N SER A 296 21.81 17.35 35.96
CA SER A 296 21.23 17.03 34.63
C SER A 296 21.50 15.58 34.17
N MET A 297 22.41 14.87 34.83
CA MET A 297 22.78 13.49 34.52
C MET A 297 22.11 12.43 35.41
N SER A 298 21.40 12.83 36.49
CA SER A 298 20.69 11.93 37.44
C SER A 298 21.42 10.61 37.71
N PRO A 299 22.65 10.64 38.26
CA PRO A 299 23.53 9.48 38.30
C PRO A 299 22.94 8.39 39.20
N ILE A 300 23.08 7.15 38.74
CA ILE A 300 22.68 5.96 39.48
C ILE A 300 23.82 5.56 40.42
N PHE A 301 23.56 5.43 41.71
CA PHE A 301 24.59 5.10 42.71
C PHE A 301 24.12 4.05 43.74
N CYS A 302 25.09 3.43 44.42
CA CYS A 302 24.84 2.50 45.52
C CYS A 302 24.90 3.21 46.87
N CYS A 303 23.82 3.17 47.65
CA CYS A 303 23.77 3.80 48.97
C CYS A 303 24.60 3.08 50.05
N LEU A 304 25.08 1.87 49.77
CA LEU A 304 25.96 1.11 50.67
C LEU A 304 27.44 1.46 50.53
N SER A 305 27.81 2.28 49.54
CA SER A 305 29.20 2.62 49.23
C SER A 305 29.97 3.18 50.42
N LYS A 306 29.37 4.12 51.16
CA LYS A 306 30.00 4.71 52.35
C LYS A 306 30.09 3.77 53.54
N LYS A 307 29.11 2.88 53.72
CA LYS A 307 29.01 2.01 54.92
C LYS A 307 29.83 0.73 54.79
N TYR A 308 29.84 0.13 53.60
CA TYR A 308 30.40 -1.20 53.38
C TYR A 308 31.46 -1.22 52.26
N GLY A 309 31.89 -0.05 51.77
CA GLY A 309 32.94 0.05 50.75
C GLY A 309 32.55 -0.51 49.38
N THR A 310 31.25 -0.66 49.08
CA THR A 310 30.82 -1.07 47.73
C THR A 310 31.13 0.04 46.72
N PRO A 311 31.32 -0.26 45.42
CA PRO A 311 31.48 0.77 44.40
C PRO A 311 30.36 1.82 44.46
N ALA A 312 30.71 3.11 44.42
CA ALA A 312 29.74 4.20 44.46
C ALA A 312 28.84 4.20 43.22
N TYR A 313 29.42 3.93 42.05
CA TYR A 313 28.73 3.85 40.76
C TYR A 313 28.99 2.46 40.16
N PRO A 314 28.34 1.41 40.69
CA PRO A 314 28.60 0.05 40.25
C PRO A 314 28.16 -0.14 38.80
N LYS A 315 28.91 -0.94 38.03
CA LYS A 315 28.44 -1.48 36.77
C LYS A 315 27.28 -2.42 37.05
N GLN A 316 26.39 -2.58 36.07
CA GLN A 316 25.22 -3.44 36.18
C GLN A 316 25.55 -4.87 36.64
N SER A 317 26.61 -5.46 36.08
CA SER A 317 27.05 -6.83 36.37
C SER A 317 27.82 -6.98 37.70
N ASP A 318 28.17 -5.89 38.39
CA ASP A 318 28.86 -5.98 39.69
C ASP A 318 27.96 -6.65 40.75
N ALA A 319 26.63 -6.64 40.55
CA ALA A 319 25.67 -7.39 41.34
C ALA A 319 25.99 -8.89 41.45
N GLY A 320 26.60 -9.49 40.41
CA GLY A 320 26.96 -10.91 40.41
C GLY A 320 27.98 -11.30 41.50
N LYS A 321 28.82 -10.35 41.91
CA LYS A 321 29.87 -10.54 42.94
C LYS A 321 29.56 -9.84 44.26
N CYS A 322 28.47 -9.08 44.32
CA CYS A 322 28.14 -8.26 45.46
C CYS A 322 27.41 -9.08 46.54
N GLN A 323 28.07 -9.32 47.67
CA GLN A 323 27.48 -10.01 48.83
C GLN A 323 26.27 -9.28 49.44
N TYR A 324 26.11 -7.98 49.15
CA TYR A 324 25.00 -7.16 49.63
C TYR A 324 23.87 -6.97 48.61
N PHE A 325 23.96 -7.62 47.43
CA PHE A 325 22.90 -7.54 46.43
C PHE A 325 21.59 -8.08 47.00
N CYS A 326 20.52 -7.30 46.88
CA CYS A 326 19.21 -7.67 47.37
C CYS A 326 18.15 -7.08 46.45
N LEU A 327 17.28 -7.92 45.92
CA LEU A 327 16.22 -7.52 45.00
C LEU A 327 15.26 -6.52 45.65
N ASP A 328 14.88 -5.49 44.88
CA ASP A 328 13.80 -4.58 45.22
C ASP A 328 12.45 -5.22 44.83
N ASN A 329 11.94 -6.09 45.71
CA ASN A 329 10.68 -6.79 45.48
C ASN A 329 9.49 -5.84 45.31
N MET A 330 9.52 -4.64 45.90
CA MET A 330 8.46 -3.64 45.71
C MET A 330 8.48 -3.08 44.27
N ARG A 331 9.67 -2.72 43.76
CA ARG A 331 9.83 -2.29 42.37
C ARG A 331 9.44 -3.40 41.39
N ILE A 332 9.87 -4.63 41.64
CA ILE A 332 9.52 -5.79 40.80
C ILE A 332 8.02 -6.00 40.78
N HIS A 333 7.37 -5.99 41.95
CA HIS A 333 5.92 -6.14 42.04
C HIS A 333 5.16 -5.03 41.31
N LYS A 334 5.63 -3.78 41.38
CA LYS A 334 5.04 -2.66 40.62
C LYS A 334 5.09 -2.92 39.11
N ILE A 335 6.27 -3.26 38.58
CA ILE A 335 6.46 -3.46 37.14
C ILE A 335 5.69 -4.70 36.65
N ASN A 336 5.62 -5.77 37.46
CA ASN A 336 4.82 -6.95 37.14
C ASN A 336 3.32 -6.66 36.97
N LYS A 337 2.79 -5.59 37.58
CA LYS A 337 1.40 -5.16 37.34
C LYS A 337 1.22 -4.50 35.97
N GLU A 338 2.25 -3.85 35.45
CA GLU A 338 2.22 -3.14 34.17
C GLU A 338 2.58 -4.07 33.00
N LEU A 339 3.38 -5.11 33.27
CA LEU A 339 3.91 -6.05 32.28
C LEU A 339 2.86 -6.66 31.31
N PRO A 340 1.64 -7.05 31.75
CA PRO A 340 0.63 -7.60 30.84
C PRO A 340 0.15 -6.62 29.76
N HIS A 341 0.40 -5.31 29.93
CA HIS A 341 0.02 -4.27 28.98
C HIS A 341 1.16 -3.89 28.02
N VAL A 342 2.33 -4.51 28.15
CA VAL A 342 3.49 -4.26 27.31
C VAL A 342 3.71 -5.49 26.42
N PRO A 343 3.52 -5.37 25.09
CA PRO A 343 3.82 -6.46 24.18
C PRO A 343 5.31 -6.81 24.24
N ILE A 344 5.60 -8.07 24.57
CA ILE A 344 6.95 -8.61 24.64
C ILE A 344 6.96 -9.98 23.95
N SER A 345 7.99 -10.24 23.15
CA SER A 345 8.23 -11.56 22.56
C SER A 345 9.67 -11.99 22.74
N ILE A 346 9.88 -13.29 22.92
CA ILE A 346 11.20 -13.90 22.80
C ILE A 346 11.65 -13.79 21.35
N VAL A 347 12.92 -13.51 21.16
CA VAL A 347 13.56 -13.54 19.85
C VAL A 347 14.29 -14.86 19.71
N GLU A 348 13.83 -15.67 18.76
CA GLU A 348 14.42 -16.95 18.39
C GLU A 348 15.56 -16.82 17.37
#